data_AF-A0A1W2DEA3-F1
#
_entry.id   AF-A0A1W2DEA3-F1
#
_cell.length_a   1.000
_cell.length_b   1.000
_cell.length_c   1.000
_cell.angle_alpha   90.00
_cell.angle_beta   90.00
_cell.angle_gamma   90.00
#
_symmetry.space_group_name_H-M   'P 1'
#
loop_
_entity.id
_entity.type
_entity.pdbx_description
1 polymer ?
#
loop_
_entity_poly.entity_id
_entity_poly.type
_entity_poly.pdbx_seq_one_letter_code
_entity_poly.pdbx_strand_id
1 'polypeptide(L)'
;MSIVTRAPFNPYLVLASAIILPASGQVLNRQPVRGLLFLFFVVLLGGYTLKTAAPDVSLIGKYSGGIFVYAMAIYDAYKTARIRHSVWAAAKR
;
A
#
# COMPACT_ATOMS: atom_id res chain seq x y z
N MET A 1 28.24 6.24 -1.21
CA MET A 1 27.12 6.38 -2.16
C MET A 1 26.88 5.00 -2.78
N SER A 2 25.94 4.20 -2.25
CA SER A 2 25.75 2.82 -2.74
C SER A 2 25.06 2.85 -4.10
N ILE A 3 25.84 2.59 -5.13
CA ILE A 3 25.40 2.12 -6.45
C ILE A 3 24.20 1.18 -6.30
N VAL A 4 23.09 1.54 -6.95
CA VAL A 4 21.86 0.73 -7.01
C VAL A 4 22.17 -0.53 -7.83
N THR A 5 22.81 -1.52 -7.20
CA THR A 5 23.29 -2.74 -7.85
C THR A 5 22.18 -3.74 -8.13
N ARG A 6 21.05 -3.67 -7.42
CA ARG A 6 19.92 -4.56 -7.61
C ARG A 6 18.73 -3.84 -8.21
N ALA A 7 18.25 -4.34 -9.35
CA ALA A 7 17.03 -3.84 -9.98
C ALA A 7 15.85 -3.91 -9.00
N PRO A 8 15.05 -2.83 -8.87
CA PRO A 8 13.82 -2.87 -8.09
C PRO A 8 12.79 -3.79 -8.76
N PHE A 9 11.83 -4.29 -7.98
CA PHE A 9 10.70 -5.06 -8.54
C PHE A 9 9.93 -4.23 -9.56
N ASN A 10 9.34 -4.91 -10.55
CA ASN A 10 8.48 -4.27 -11.54
C ASN A 10 7.31 -3.56 -10.80
N PRO A 11 7.08 -2.26 -11.03
CA PRO A 11 6.00 -1.52 -10.37
C PRO A 11 4.61 -2.14 -10.51
N TYR A 12 4.32 -2.81 -11.63
CA TYR A 12 3.04 -3.49 -11.86
C TYR A 12 2.88 -4.75 -11.01
N LEU A 13 3.97 -5.46 -10.72
CA LEU A 13 3.95 -6.59 -9.78
C LEU A 13 3.69 -6.12 -8.35
N VAL A 14 4.31 -5.00 -7.97
CA VAL A 14 4.08 -4.37 -6.65
C VAL A 14 2.64 -3.88 -6.51
N LEU A 15 2.07 -3.32 -7.59
CA LEU A 15 0.66 -2.92 -7.63
C LEU A 15 -0.26 -4.14 -7.48
N ALA A 16 -0.03 -5.19 -8.28
CA ALA A 16 -0.83 -6.41 -8.24
C ALA A 16 -0.80 -7.05 -6.84
N SER A 17 0.36 -7.15 -6.20
CA SER A 17 0.45 -7.68 -4.83
C SER A 17 -0.36 -6.80 -3.86
N ALA A 18 -0.19 -5.48 -3.94
CA ALA A 18 -0.85 -4.53 -3.04
C ALA A 18 -2.39 -4.55 -3.16
N ILE A 19 -2.93 -4.86 -4.34
CA ILE A 19 -4.39 -5.02 -4.58
C ILE A 19 -4.93 -6.34 -4.00
N ILE A 20 -4.13 -7.41 -4.05
CA ILE A 20 -4.55 -8.74 -3.58
C ILE A 20 -4.45 -8.84 -2.06
N LEU A 21 -3.35 -8.37 -1.48
CA LEU A 21 -3.07 -8.48 -0.06
C LEU A 21 -2.56 -7.15 0.50
N PRO A 22 -3.24 -6.56 1.52
CA PRO A 22 -2.77 -5.37 2.20
C PRO A 22 -1.33 -5.51 2.70
N ALA A 23 -0.59 -4.39 2.70
CA ALA A 23 0.81 -4.29 3.11
C ALA A 23 1.85 -5.08 2.27
N SER A 24 1.43 -6.01 1.40
CA SER A 24 2.36 -6.84 0.63
C SER A 24 3.23 -6.03 -0.35
N GLY A 25 2.68 -4.99 -0.98
CA GLY A 25 3.43 -4.10 -1.86
C GLY A 25 4.55 -3.34 -1.13
N GLN A 26 4.31 -2.96 0.12
CA GLN A 26 5.32 -2.36 0.98
C GLN A 26 6.43 -3.36 1.32
N VAL A 27 6.10 -4.64 1.56
CA VAL A 27 7.08 -5.72 1.77
C VAL A 27 7.94 -5.93 0.52
N LEU A 28 7.35 -5.97 -0.68
CA LEU A 28 8.11 -6.05 -1.94
C LEU A 28 9.02 -4.81 -2.11
N ASN A 29 8.56 -3.65 -1.67
CA ASN A 29 9.37 -2.44 -1.60
C ASN A 29 10.37 -2.43 -0.42
N ARG A 30 10.56 -3.51 0.32
CA ARG A 30 11.45 -3.57 1.51
C ARG A 30 11.14 -2.49 2.56
N GLN A 31 9.86 -2.17 2.74
CA GLN A 31 9.35 -1.25 3.74
C GLN A 31 8.32 -1.95 4.67
N PRO A 32 8.68 -3.06 5.33
CA PRO A 32 7.71 -3.87 6.10
C PRO A 32 7.06 -3.09 7.25
N VAL A 33 7.80 -2.24 7.96
CA VAL A 33 7.26 -1.39 9.03
C VAL A 33 6.17 -0.46 8.51
N ARG A 34 6.37 0.11 7.32
CA ARG A 34 5.36 0.96 6.66
C ARG A 34 4.12 0.17 6.27
N GLY A 35 4.31 -1.07 5.82
CA GLY A 35 3.21 -2.01 5.58
C GLY A 35 2.41 -2.31 6.83
N LEU A 36 3.08 -2.59 7.96
CA LEU A 36 2.42 -2.81 9.25
C LEU A 36 1.63 -1.58 9.73
N LEU A 37 2.18 -0.37 9.55
CA LEU A 37 1.45 0.87 9.85
C LEU A 37 0.15 0.98 9.04
N PHE A 38 0.21 0.73 7.73
CA PHE A 38 -1.01 0.71 6.91
C PHE A 38 -2.00 -0.36 7.39
N LEU A 39 -1.54 -1.59 7.66
CA LEU A 39 -2.41 -2.66 8.14
C LEU A 39 -3.07 -2.30 9.47
N PHE A 40 -2.31 -1.73 10.41
CA PHE A 40 -2.83 -1.24 11.67
C PHE A 40 -3.94 -0.21 11.44
N PHE A 41 -3.73 0.78 10.58
CA PHE A 41 -4.75 1.80 10.29
C PHE A 41 -5.96 1.25 9.51
N VAL A 42 -5.78 0.27 8.64
CA VAL A 42 -6.90 -0.43 7.97
C VAL A 42 -7.81 -1.08 9.01
N VAL A 43 -7.23 -1.81 9.97
CA VAL A 43 -7.99 -2.47 11.04
C VAL A 43 -8.58 -1.45 12.01
N LEU A 44 -7.81 -0.45 12.43
CA LEU A 44 -8.25 0.59 13.36
C LEU A 44 -9.42 1.39 12.78
N LEU A 45 -9.26 1.98 11.59
CA LEU A 45 -10.29 2.81 10.99
C LEU A 45 -11.44 1.99 10.41
N GLY A 46 -11.18 0.77 9.93
CA GLY A 46 -12.23 -0.17 9.53
C GLY A 46 -13.11 -0.58 10.72
N GLY A 47 -12.49 -0.95 11.84
CA GLY A 47 -13.22 -1.29 13.07
C GLY A 47 -13.94 -0.09 13.68
N TYR A 48 -13.31 1.09 13.68
CA TYR A 48 -13.93 2.32 14.16
C TYR A 48 -15.17 2.68 13.34
N THR A 49 -15.04 2.73 12.01
CA THR A 49 -16.18 3.04 11.12
C THR A 49 -17.28 1.99 11.22
N LEU A 50 -16.94 0.71 11.41
CA LEU A 50 -17.92 -0.35 11.60
C LEU A 50 -18.71 -0.13 12.90
N LYS A 51 -18.03 0.27 13.97
CA LYS A 51 -18.62 0.43 15.30
C LYS A 51 -19.51 1.67 15.40
N THR A 52 -19.18 2.74 14.67
CA THR A 52 -19.89 4.02 14.74
C THR A 52 -20.95 4.21 13.65
N ALA A 53 -20.92 3.40 12.60
CA ALA A 53 -21.89 3.51 11.51
C ALA A 53 -23.31 3.12 11.96
N ALA A 54 -24.30 3.86 11.47
CA ALA A 54 -25.70 3.56 11.73
C ALA A 54 -26.13 2.23 11.05
N PRO A 55 -27.18 1.55 11.56
CA PRO A 55 -27.58 0.24 11.08
C PRO A 55 -27.95 0.20 9.58
N ASP A 56 -28.52 1.29 9.08
CA ASP A 56 -28.97 1.52 7.70
C ASP A 56 -27.84 1.82 6.71
N VAL A 57 -26.62 2.11 7.20
CA VAL A 57 -25.45 2.37 6.35
C VAL A 57 -25.03 1.08 5.63
N SER A 58 -24.70 1.22 4.34
CA SER A 58 -24.22 0.13 3.50
C SER A 58 -22.94 -0.52 4.05
N LEU A 59 -22.65 -1.75 3.62
CA LEU A 59 -21.42 -2.45 4.02
C LEU A 59 -20.16 -1.66 3.69
N ILE A 60 -20.11 -1.04 2.49
CA ILE A 60 -18.98 -0.19 2.07
C ILE A 60 -18.86 1.03 2.98
N GLY A 61 -19.97 1.65 3.38
CA GLY A 61 -19.97 2.78 4.32
C GLY A 61 -19.48 2.37 5.71
N LYS A 62 -19.90 1.20 6.20
CA LYS A 62 -19.48 0.63 7.48
C LYS A 62 -17.98 0.34 7.55
N TYR A 63 -17.32 0.06 6.42
CA TYR A 63 -15.87 -0.17 6.36
C TYR A 63 -15.09 0.96 5.68
N SER A 64 -15.71 2.12 5.48
CA SER A 64 -15.16 3.22 4.69
C SER A 64 -13.76 3.65 5.14
N GLY A 65 -13.52 3.68 6.45
CA GLY A 65 -12.22 4.04 7.01
C GLY A 65 -11.12 3.04 6.62
N GLY A 66 -11.41 1.74 6.72
CA GLY A 66 -10.47 0.69 6.32
C GLY A 66 -10.23 0.66 4.81
N ILE A 67 -11.30 0.82 4.02
CA ILE A 67 -11.24 0.88 2.55
C ILE A 67 -10.40 2.08 2.09
N PHE A 68 -10.59 3.25 2.72
CA PHE A 68 -9.81 4.45 2.41
C PHE A 68 -8.32 4.24 2.66
N VAL A 69 -7.94 3.76 3.84
CA VAL A 69 -6.53 3.48 4.16
C VAL A 69 -5.96 2.43 3.22
N TYR A 70 -6.75 1.41 2.86
CA TYR A 70 -6.31 0.37 1.94
C TYR A 70 -6.01 0.93 0.54
N ALA A 71 -6.90 1.77 0.00
CA ALA A 71 -6.66 2.46 -1.27
C ALA A 71 -5.39 3.32 -1.24
N MET A 72 -5.16 4.03 -0.12
CA MET A 72 -3.94 4.81 0.08
C MET A 72 -2.68 3.93 0.14
N ALA A 73 -2.77 2.75 0.77
CA ALA A 73 -1.68 1.78 0.82
C ALA A 73 -1.32 1.25 -0.57
N ILE A 74 -2.31 0.98 -1.42
CA ILE A 74 -2.10 0.54 -2.81
C ILE A 74 -1.37 1.61 -3.61
N TYR A 75 -1.88 2.86 -3.57
CA TYR A 75 -1.27 3.99 -4.26
C TYR A 75 0.18 4.21 -3.82
N ASP A 76 0.43 4.16 -2.52
CA ASP A 76 1.77 4.36 -1.96
C ASP A 76 2.77 3.29 -2.43
N ALA A 77 2.36 2.01 -2.40
CA ALA A 77 3.21 0.91 -2.84
C ALA A 77 3.61 1.07 -4.32
N TYR A 78 2.64 1.36 -5.19
CA TYR A 78 2.90 1.56 -6.61
C TYR A 78 3.77 2.80 -6.87
N LYS A 79 3.43 3.95 -6.27
CA LYS A 79 4.21 5.19 -6.43
C LYS A 79 5.66 4.99 -6.02
N THR A 80 5.89 4.36 -4.87
CA THR A 80 7.24 4.06 -4.36
C THR A 80 8.01 3.16 -5.33
N ALA A 81 7.38 2.10 -5.83
CA ALA A 81 8.00 1.20 -6.80
C ALA A 81 8.32 1.92 -8.12
N ARG A 82 7.38 2.74 -8.62
CA ARG A 82 7.55 3.49 -9.87
C ARG A 82 8.71 4.48 -9.79
N ILE A 83 8.82 5.23 -8.69
CA ILE A 83 9.93 6.17 -8.47
C ILE A 83 11.27 5.43 -8.41
N ARG A 84 11.34 4.32 -7.67
CA ARG A 84 12.59 3.52 -7.59
C ARG A 84 12.99 2.96 -8.94
N HIS A 85 12.02 2.47 -9.71
CA HIS A 85 12.25 1.99 -11.06
C HIS A 85 12.72 3.10 -12.00
N SER A 86 12.13 4.30 -11.95
CA SER A 86 12.56 5.42 -12.80
C SER A 86 13.95 5.91 -12.44
N VAL A 87 14.29 5.99 -11.15
CA VAL A 87 15.65 6.36 -10.69
C VAL A 87 16.68 5.31 -11.12
N TRP A 88 16.37 4.02 -10.96
CA TRP A 88 17.25 2.95 -11.43
C TRP A 88 17.45 2.97 -12.96
N ALA A 89 16.37 3.16 -13.72
CA ALA A 89 16.44 3.24 -15.18
C ALA A 89 17.23 4.47 -15.66
N ALA A 90 17.09 5.61 -14.98
CA ALA A 90 17.85 6.81 -15.28
C ALA A 90 19.35 6.65 -14.95
N ALA A 91 19.69 5.98 -13.85
CA ALA A 91 21.09 5.73 -13.47
C ALA A 91 21.82 4.71 -14.38
N LYS A 92 21.07 3.98 -15.22
CA LYS A 92 21.61 3.01 -16.18
C LYS A 92 21.77 3.60 -17.60
N ARG A 93 21.26 4.82 -17.83
CA ARG A 93 21.47 5.57 -19.07
C ARG A 93 22.74 6.40 -18.95
#